data_AF-A0A520D3F4-F1
#
_entry.id   AF-A0A520D3F4-F1
#
_cell.length_a   1.000
_cell.length_b   1.000
_cell.length_c   1.000
_cell.angle_alpha   90.00
_cell.angle_beta   90.00
_cell.angle_gamma   90.00
#
_symmetry.space_group_name_H-M   'P 1'
#
loop_
_entity.id
_entity.type
_entity.pdbx_description
1 polymer ?
#
loop_
_entity_poly.entity_id
_entity_poly.type
_entity_poly.pdbx_seq_one_letter_code
_entity_poly.pdbx_strand_id
1 'polypeptide(L)'
;MVLGTVLPDLIKNANKDWNFHPEKHQELFIENPTHYALLKGWKRHLEVDLIFHSSAFFIAEMAKLKQLLLPILDNSPVRPSFLSHIGVELVLDHLLVENAKVNINSFYDHLQAVDDHSLNTFLIKCGSADTEQFFKFFNSFKSSRYLLSYQKLENISYALQRICMRLWAH
;
A
#
# COMPACT_ATOMS: atom_id res chain seq x y z
N MET A 1 -14.35 6.65 -2.91
CA MET A 1 -14.38 5.19 -2.71
C MET A 1 -13.08 4.76 -2.06
N VAL A 2 -13.11 3.89 -1.04
CA VAL A 2 -11.91 3.47 -0.29
C VAL A 2 -10.88 2.80 -1.20
N LEU A 3 -11.31 1.93 -2.11
CA LEU A 3 -10.41 1.23 -3.03
C LEU A 3 -9.52 2.18 -3.82
N GLY A 4 -10.04 3.30 -4.34
CA GLY A 4 -9.24 4.23 -5.14
C GLY A 4 -8.02 4.77 -4.38
N THR A 5 -8.13 4.95 -3.06
CA THR A 5 -7.04 5.44 -2.21
C THR A 5 -5.96 4.41 -1.93
N VAL A 6 -6.25 3.11 -2.03
CA VAL A 6 -5.27 2.04 -1.81
C VAL A 6 -4.84 1.36 -3.11
N LEU A 7 -5.50 1.69 -4.22
CA LEU A 7 -5.25 1.05 -5.51
C LEU A 7 -3.81 1.20 -6.02
N PRO A 8 -3.11 2.36 -5.86
CA PRO A 8 -1.71 2.48 -6.25
C PRO A 8 -0.82 1.38 -5.64
N ASP A 9 -0.96 1.16 -4.32
CA ASP A 9 -0.18 0.15 -3.60
C ASP A 9 -0.58 -1.26 -3.98
N LEU A 10 -1.89 -1.53 -4.12
CA LEU A 10 -2.38 -2.85 -4.52
C LEU A 10 -1.86 -3.24 -5.92
N ILE A 11 -1.81 -2.29 -6.85
CA ILE A 11 -1.29 -2.49 -8.20
C ILE A 11 0.21 -2.81 -8.16
N LYS A 12 1.00 -2.02 -7.44
CA LYS A 12 2.45 -2.28 -7.31
C LYS A 12 2.76 -3.61 -6.62
N ASN A 13 1.92 -4.05 -5.68
CA ASN A 13 2.06 -5.35 -5.03
C ASN A 13 1.63 -6.52 -5.95
N ALA A 14 0.61 -6.32 -6.78
CA ALA A 14 0.19 -7.31 -7.76
C ALA A 14 1.23 -7.51 -8.87
N ASN A 15 1.78 -6.41 -9.39
CA ASN A 15 2.80 -6.42 -10.43
C ASN A 15 3.71 -5.18 -10.28
N LYS A 16 5.01 -5.41 -10.04
CA LYS A 16 5.98 -4.34 -9.80
C LYS A 16 6.28 -3.48 -11.04
N ASP A 17 6.09 -4.06 -12.23
CA ASP A 17 6.36 -3.41 -13.52
C ASP A 17 5.22 -2.49 -13.95
N TRP A 18 4.03 -2.63 -13.36
CA TRP A 18 2.91 -1.75 -13.63
C TRP A 18 3.14 -0.36 -13.05
N ASN A 19 3.12 0.65 -13.91
CA ASN A 19 3.32 2.04 -13.53
C ASN A 19 2.25 2.94 -14.15
N PHE A 20 1.03 2.81 -13.65
CA PHE A 20 -0.10 3.58 -14.15
C PHE A 20 -0.13 5.01 -13.60
N HIS A 21 -0.62 5.93 -14.43
CA HIS A 21 -0.76 7.34 -14.11
C HIS A 21 -2.15 7.88 -14.52
N PRO A 22 -3.25 7.32 -13.97
CA PRO A 22 -4.60 7.75 -14.35
C PRO A 22 -4.85 9.23 -14.03
N GLU A 23 -4.11 9.83 -13.08
CA GLU A 23 -4.16 11.26 -12.78
C GLU A 23 -3.69 12.17 -13.92
N LYS A 24 -2.94 11.62 -14.89
CA LYS A 24 -2.47 12.34 -16.09
C LYS A 24 -3.42 12.20 -17.28
N HIS A 25 -4.36 11.26 -17.22
CA HIS A 25 -5.31 10.94 -18.29
C HIS A 25 -6.75 10.95 -17.76
N GLN A 26 -7.10 12.00 -17.03
CA GLN A 26 -8.36 12.08 -16.26
C GLN A 26 -9.58 11.97 -17.18
N GLU A 27 -9.48 12.48 -18.40
CA GLU A 27 -10.51 12.44 -19.43
C GLU A 27 -11.03 11.03 -19.72
N LEU A 28 -10.22 9.98 -19.50
CA LEU A 28 -10.63 8.59 -19.72
C LEU A 28 -11.62 8.07 -18.68
N PHE A 29 -11.77 8.77 -17.55
CA PHE A 29 -12.46 8.27 -16.36
C PHE A 29 -13.61 9.16 -15.86
N ILE A 30 -13.75 10.39 -16.38
CA ILE A 30 -14.74 11.35 -15.86
C ILE A 30 -16.20 11.02 -16.19
N GLU A 31 -16.46 10.30 -17.28
CA GLU A 31 -17.83 9.99 -17.73
C GLU A 31 -18.52 8.90 -16.89
N ASN A 32 -17.75 7.94 -16.38
CA ASN A 32 -18.27 6.88 -15.53
C ASN A 32 -18.11 7.26 -14.05
N PRO A 33 -19.19 7.39 -13.26
CA PRO A 33 -19.11 7.83 -11.87
C PRO A 33 -18.22 6.94 -10.99
N THR A 34 -18.19 5.63 -11.23
CA THR A 34 -17.35 4.69 -10.48
C THR A 34 -15.87 4.86 -10.83
N HIS A 35 -15.54 5.02 -12.12
CA HIS A 35 -14.18 5.32 -12.57
C HIS A 35 -13.68 6.66 -12.04
N TYR A 36 -14.55 7.67 -12.05
CA TYR A 36 -14.24 8.97 -11.48
C TYR A 36 -14.00 8.89 -9.96
N ALA A 37 -14.78 8.08 -9.25
CA ALA A 37 -14.57 7.84 -7.82
C ALA A 37 -13.26 7.10 -7.51
N LEU A 38 -12.84 6.16 -8.37
CA LEU A 38 -11.52 5.50 -8.31
C LEU A 38 -10.41 6.52 -8.51
N LEU A 39 -10.48 7.32 -9.59
CA LEU A 39 -9.51 8.37 -9.91
C LEU A 39 -9.40 9.40 -8.77
N LYS A 40 -10.52 9.80 -8.17
CA LYS A 40 -10.51 10.71 -7.01
C LYS A 40 -9.78 10.11 -5.81
N GLY A 41 -10.01 8.82 -5.53
CA GLY A 41 -9.26 8.11 -4.50
C GLY A 41 -7.77 8.03 -4.81
N TRP A 42 -7.42 7.75 -6.07
CA TRP A 42 -6.04 7.69 -6.53
C TRP A 42 -5.31 9.03 -6.32
N LYS A 43 -5.92 10.14 -6.73
CA LYS A 43 -5.36 11.48 -6.51
C LYS A 43 -5.20 11.78 -5.01
N ARG A 44 -6.15 11.33 -4.19
CA ARG A 44 -6.08 11.49 -2.74
C ARG A 44 -4.93 10.68 -2.12
N HIS A 45 -4.67 9.47 -2.61
CA HIS A 45 -3.51 8.69 -2.22
C HIS A 45 -2.22 9.49 -2.44
N LEU A 46 -2.00 9.97 -3.67
CA LEU A 46 -0.79 10.74 -4.02
C LEU A 46 -0.60 11.99 -3.15
N GLU A 47 -1.70 12.70 -2.86
CA GLU A 47 -1.67 13.87 -2.00
C GLU A 47 -1.31 13.53 -0.55
N VAL A 48 -1.96 12.53 0.04
CA VAL A 48 -1.75 12.13 1.43
C VAL A 48 -0.37 11.51 1.63
N ASP A 49 0.08 10.71 0.67
CA ASP A 49 1.41 10.10 0.64
C ASP A 49 2.50 11.18 0.69
N LEU A 50 2.39 12.21 -0.16
CA LEU A 50 3.31 13.34 -0.15
C LEU A 50 3.31 14.07 1.19
N ILE A 51 2.12 14.35 1.76
CA ILE A 51 2.00 15.04 3.05
C ILE A 51 2.64 14.21 4.17
N PHE A 52 2.37 12.90 4.19
CA PHE A 52 2.88 11.97 5.19
C PHE A 52 4.41 11.89 5.15
N HIS A 53 4.97 11.64 3.97
CA HIS A 53 6.42 11.53 3.75
C HIS A 53 7.18 12.83 3.96
N SER A 54 6.52 13.97 3.77
CA SER A 54 7.10 15.29 4.03
C SER A 54 6.92 15.75 5.48
N SER A 55 6.23 14.98 6.32
CA SER A 55 5.96 15.38 7.70
C SER A 55 7.24 15.34 8.55
N ALA A 56 7.43 16.36 9.39
CA ALA A 56 8.58 16.44 10.29
C ALA A 56 8.69 15.21 11.21
N PHE A 57 7.54 14.68 11.65
CA PHE A 57 7.48 13.47 12.46
C PHE A 57 8.05 12.26 11.71
N PHE A 58 7.55 11.96 10.50
CA PHE A 58 8.00 10.79 9.76
C PHE A 58 9.49 10.86 9.42
N ILE A 59 9.97 12.03 8.99
CA ILE A 59 11.39 12.26 8.69
C ILE A 59 12.26 12.02 9.93
N ALA A 60 11.85 12.55 11.08
CA ALA A 60 12.62 12.43 12.32
C ALA A 60 12.66 10.98 12.84
N GLU A 61 11.52 10.29 12.88
CA GLU A 61 11.46 8.91 13.38
C GLU A 61 12.16 7.93 12.42
N MET A 62 12.03 8.12 11.11
CA MET A 62 12.77 7.33 10.12
C MET A 62 14.28 7.53 10.30
N ALA A 63 14.74 8.77 10.53
CA ALA A 63 16.16 9.05 10.77
C ALA A 63 16.67 8.36 12.05
N LYS A 64 15.91 8.41 13.16
CA LYS A 64 16.26 7.71 14.41
C LYS A 64 16.34 6.21 14.21
N LEU A 65 15.32 5.59 13.61
CA LEU A 65 15.29 4.15 13.38
C LEU A 65 16.43 3.72 12.44
N LYS A 66 16.73 4.51 11.41
CA LYS A 66 17.86 4.26 10.51
C LYS A 66 19.17 4.16 11.28
N GLN A 67 19.44 5.05 12.24
CA GLN A 67 20.68 5.01 13.04
C GLN A 67 20.82 3.71 13.84
N LEU A 68 19.70 3.20 14.37
CA LEU A 68 19.68 1.92 15.09
C LEU A 68 19.91 0.72 14.16
N LEU A 69 19.43 0.80 12.92
CA LEU A 69 19.55 -0.26 11.92
C LEU A 69 20.91 -0.31 11.22
N LEU A 70 21.64 0.81 11.16
CA LEU A 70 22.95 0.89 10.50
C LEU A 70 23.92 -0.22 10.92
N PRO A 71 24.22 -0.43 12.22
CA PRO A 71 25.15 -1.49 12.64
C PRO A 71 24.59 -2.90 12.45
N ILE A 72 23.25 -3.06 12.44
CA ILE A 72 22.59 -4.37 12.32
C ILE A 72 22.61 -4.87 10.87
N LEU A 73 22.48 -3.93 9.92
CA LEU A 73 22.43 -4.21 8.49
C LEU A 73 23.79 -4.01 7.81
N ASP A 74 24.87 -3.91 8.58
CA ASP A 74 26.21 -3.84 8.01
C ASP A 74 26.46 -5.08 7.14
N ASN A 75 26.94 -4.87 5.92
CA ASN A 75 27.11 -5.91 4.89
C ASN A 75 25.82 -6.66 4.47
N SER A 76 24.63 -6.17 4.83
CA SER A 76 23.36 -6.69 4.32
C SER A 76 22.99 -6.04 2.98
N PRO A 77 22.37 -6.76 2.04
CA PRO A 77 21.82 -6.15 0.82
C PRO A 77 20.57 -5.30 1.11
N VAL A 78 19.98 -5.40 2.31
CA VAL A 78 18.84 -4.57 2.72
C VAL A 78 19.34 -3.18 3.11
N ARG A 79 18.87 -2.16 2.39
CA ARG A 79 19.25 -0.77 2.67
C ARG A 79 18.63 -0.29 4.00
N PRO A 80 19.41 0.29 4.94
CA PRO A 80 18.87 0.79 6.20
C PRO A 80 17.78 1.85 6.04
N SER A 81 17.88 2.72 5.03
CA SER A 81 16.84 3.71 4.74
C SER A 81 15.51 3.09 4.31
N PHE A 82 15.56 1.98 3.55
CA PHE A 82 14.37 1.26 3.13
C PHE A 82 13.70 0.56 4.32
N LEU A 83 14.49 -0.13 5.14
CA LEU A 83 13.92 -0.85 6.28
C LEU A 83 13.41 0.08 7.38
N SER A 84 14.06 1.22 7.60
CA SER A 84 13.58 2.24 8.55
C SER A 84 12.29 2.90 8.08
N HIS A 85 12.14 3.18 6.79
CA HIS A 85 10.90 3.71 6.21
C HIS A 85 9.72 2.77 6.50
N ILE A 86 9.81 1.51 6.06
CA ILE A 86 8.75 0.53 6.28
C ILE A 86 8.55 0.25 7.78
N GLY A 87 9.63 0.22 8.55
CA GLY A 87 9.55 0.01 10.00
C GLY A 87 8.71 1.06 10.71
N VAL A 88 8.88 2.34 10.36
CA VAL A 88 8.06 3.43 10.94
C VAL A 88 6.60 3.30 10.50
N GLU A 89 6.32 3.00 9.23
CA GLU A 89 4.97 2.78 8.73
C GLU A 89 4.25 1.66 9.49
N LEU A 90 4.89 0.49 9.66
CA LEU A 90 4.30 -0.65 10.35
C LEU A 90 4.05 -0.38 11.84
N VAL A 91 4.93 0.37 12.50
CA VAL A 91 4.71 0.80 13.89
C VAL A 91 3.54 1.75 13.97
N LEU A 92 3.40 2.68 13.02
CA LEU A 92 2.24 3.58 12.97
C LEU A 92 0.94 2.83 12.70
N ASP A 93 0.93 1.87 11.77
CA ASP A 93 -0.22 0.99 11.51
C ASP A 93 -0.63 0.24 12.79
N HIS A 94 0.34 -0.33 13.51
CA HIS A 94 0.08 -0.97 14.79
C HIS A 94 -0.56 -0.01 15.80
N LEU A 95 0.01 1.19 15.98
CA LEU A 95 -0.50 2.18 16.92
C LEU A 95 -1.91 2.66 16.54
N LEU A 96 -2.20 2.86 15.26
CA LEU A 96 -3.52 3.25 14.78
C LEU A 96 -4.57 2.18 15.09
N VAL A 97 -4.19 0.92 14.96
CA VAL A 97 -5.06 -0.23 15.23
C VAL A 97 -5.27 -0.43 16.72
N GLU A 98 -4.19 -0.44 17.51
CA GLU A 98 -4.22 -0.62 18.96
C GLU A 98 -5.05 0.49 19.64
N ASN A 99 -4.91 1.74 19.18
CA ASN A 99 -5.64 2.88 19.73
C ASN A 99 -7.02 3.09 19.09
N ALA A 100 -7.54 2.10 18.35
CA ALA A 100 -8.84 2.13 17.68
C ALA A 100 -9.08 3.39 16.83
N LYS A 101 -8.02 3.94 16.22
CA LYS A 101 -8.10 5.10 15.31
C LYS A 101 -8.54 4.72 13.91
N VAL A 102 -8.48 3.44 13.58
CA VAL A 102 -8.92 2.87 12.31
C VAL A 102 -9.81 1.65 12.52
N ASN A 103 -10.72 1.40 11.59
CA ASN A 103 -11.56 0.22 11.58
C ASN A 103 -11.18 -0.69 10.39
N ILE A 104 -10.32 -1.68 10.66
CA ILE A 104 -9.85 -2.63 9.64
C ILE A 104 -11.02 -3.45 9.05
N ASN A 105 -12.03 -3.79 9.85
CA ASN A 105 -13.15 -4.58 9.35
C ASN A 105 -13.95 -3.80 8.31
N SER A 106 -14.28 -2.55 8.61
CA SER A 106 -14.94 -1.64 7.67
C SER A 106 -14.10 -1.43 6.40
N PHE A 107 -12.76 -1.37 6.52
CA PHE A 107 -11.89 -1.33 5.35
C PHE A 107 -12.08 -2.54 4.44
N TYR A 108 -12.05 -3.76 4.97
CA TYR A 108 -12.26 -4.97 4.16
C TYR A 108 -13.68 -5.08 3.62
N ASP A 109 -14.69 -4.66 4.37
CA ASP A 109 -16.08 -4.64 3.89
C ASP A 109 -16.22 -3.75 2.64
N HIS A 110 -15.57 -2.58 2.65
CA HIS A 110 -15.52 -1.72 1.47
C HIS A 110 -14.79 -2.36 0.29
N LEU A 111 -13.73 -3.15 0.51
CA LEU A 111 -13.04 -3.86 -0.57
C LEU A 111 -13.86 -5.00 -1.15
N GLN A 112 -14.67 -5.68 -0.33
CA GLN A 112 -15.56 -6.76 -0.78
C GLN A 112 -16.76 -6.23 -1.58
N ALA A 113 -17.22 -5.00 -1.30
CA ALA A 113 -18.33 -4.37 -2.00
C ALA A 113 -17.95 -3.77 -3.37
N VAL A 114 -16.70 -3.89 -3.79
CA VAL A 114 -16.24 -3.37 -5.09
C VAL A 114 -16.82 -4.20 -6.23
N ASP A 115 -17.33 -3.54 -7.26
CA ASP A 115 -17.69 -4.17 -8.52
C ASP A 115 -16.43 -4.51 -9.35
N ASP A 116 -16.15 -5.80 -9.47
CA ASP A 116 -14.99 -6.32 -10.21
C ASP A 116 -15.04 -5.94 -11.70
N HIS A 117 -16.23 -5.83 -12.31
CA HIS A 117 -16.35 -5.45 -13.72
C HIS A 117 -15.91 -4.00 -13.96
N SER A 118 -16.40 -3.07 -13.15
CA SER A 118 -15.98 -1.67 -13.21
C SER A 118 -14.50 -1.50 -12.89
N LEU A 119 -13.96 -2.25 -11.92
CA LEU A 119 -12.53 -2.20 -11.59
C LEU A 119 -11.67 -2.71 -12.74
N ASN A 120 -12.04 -3.84 -13.35
CA ASN A 120 -11.36 -4.38 -14.52
C ASN A 120 -11.28 -3.35 -15.65
N THR A 121 -12.44 -2.74 -15.97
CA THR A 121 -12.52 -1.71 -17.02
C THR A 121 -11.63 -0.50 -16.70
N PHE A 122 -11.55 -0.09 -15.43
CA PHE A 122 -10.67 0.99 -15.00
C PHE A 122 -9.19 0.63 -15.21
N LEU A 123 -8.77 -0.58 -14.84
CA LEU A 123 -7.39 -1.05 -15.01
C LEU A 123 -6.98 -1.16 -16.49
N ILE A 124 -7.88 -1.64 -17.35
CA ILE A 124 -7.66 -1.67 -18.81
C ILE A 124 -7.50 -0.24 -19.35
N LYS A 125 -8.36 0.70 -18.94
CA LYS A 125 -8.23 2.12 -19.31
C LYS A 125 -6.93 2.77 -18.80
N CYS A 126 -6.35 2.27 -17.70
CA CYS A 126 -5.04 2.69 -17.21
C CYS A 126 -3.87 2.18 -18.06
N GLY A 127 -4.12 1.24 -18.98
CA GLY A 127 -3.11 0.65 -19.86
C GLY A 127 -2.75 -0.79 -19.54
N SER A 128 -3.50 -1.48 -18.67
CA SER A 128 -3.28 -2.91 -18.43
C SER A 128 -3.74 -3.75 -19.62
N ALA A 129 -2.87 -4.61 -20.16
CA ALA A 129 -3.22 -5.56 -21.22
C ALA A 129 -3.98 -6.78 -20.68
N ASP A 130 -3.69 -7.17 -19.44
CA ASP A 130 -4.35 -8.25 -18.70
C ASP A 130 -4.44 -7.84 -17.22
N THR A 131 -5.52 -8.21 -16.55
CA THR A 131 -5.79 -7.91 -15.14
C THR A 131 -5.90 -9.15 -14.28
N GLU A 132 -5.77 -10.37 -14.83
CA GLU A 132 -5.93 -11.61 -14.09
C GLU A 132 -4.99 -11.69 -12.88
N GLN A 133 -3.71 -11.32 -13.08
CA GLN A 133 -2.72 -11.26 -12.01
C GLN A 133 -3.16 -10.35 -10.85
N PHE A 134 -3.77 -9.20 -11.17
CA PHE A 134 -4.29 -8.28 -10.17
C PHE A 134 -5.44 -8.90 -9.39
N PHE A 135 -6.45 -9.47 -10.04
CA PHE A 135 -7.59 -10.05 -9.34
C PHE A 135 -7.20 -11.26 -8.49
N LYS A 136 -6.25 -12.08 -8.95
CA LYS A 136 -5.67 -13.16 -8.13
C LYS A 136 -5.03 -12.63 -6.85
N PHE A 137 -4.20 -11.59 -6.98
CA PHE A 137 -3.60 -10.91 -5.83
C PHE A 137 -4.67 -10.28 -4.92
N PHE A 138 -5.60 -9.52 -5.49
CA PHE A 138 -6.61 -8.75 -4.77
C PHE A 138 -7.54 -9.66 -3.98
N ASN A 139 -7.98 -10.78 -4.56
CA ASN A 139 -8.80 -11.77 -3.85
C ASN A 139 -8.04 -12.43 -2.70
N SER A 140 -6.75 -12.76 -2.89
CA SER A 140 -5.88 -13.29 -1.82
C SER A 140 -5.65 -12.25 -0.70
N PHE A 141 -5.49 -10.98 -1.06
CA PHE A 141 -5.34 -9.89 -0.11
C PHE A 141 -6.61 -9.69 0.74
N LYS A 142 -7.78 -9.67 0.09
CA LYS A 142 -9.08 -9.59 0.77
C LYS A 142 -9.32 -10.77 1.71
N SER A 143 -9.00 -12.00 1.28
CA SER A 143 -9.27 -13.22 2.07
C SER A 143 -8.32 -13.39 3.27
N SER A 144 -7.05 -13.02 3.12
CA SER A 144 -6.05 -13.12 4.19
C SER A 144 -6.28 -12.14 5.33
N ARG A 145 -7.03 -11.06 5.08
CA ARG A 145 -7.27 -9.95 6.02
C ARG A 145 -5.98 -9.47 6.71
N TYR A 146 -4.90 -9.42 5.93
CA TYR A 146 -3.52 -9.21 6.40
C TYR A 146 -3.34 -8.07 7.41
N LEU A 147 -4.05 -6.95 7.28
CA LEU A 147 -3.95 -5.80 8.19
C LEU A 147 -4.35 -6.13 9.64
N LEU A 148 -5.20 -7.15 9.86
CA LEU A 148 -5.53 -7.61 11.23
C LEU A 148 -4.32 -8.18 11.96
N SER A 149 -3.29 -8.63 11.24
CA SER A 149 -2.06 -9.14 11.86
C SER A 149 -1.28 -8.05 12.60
N TYR A 150 -1.41 -6.78 12.21
CA TYR A 150 -0.71 -5.67 12.87
C TYR A 150 -1.28 -5.30 14.25
N GLN A 151 -2.33 -5.98 14.72
CA GLN A 151 -2.80 -5.85 16.11
C GLN A 151 -1.75 -6.26 17.14
N LYS A 152 -0.78 -7.11 16.75
CA LYS A 152 0.27 -7.58 17.65
C LYS A 152 1.62 -7.05 17.20
N LEU A 153 2.34 -6.39 18.11
CA LEU A 153 3.66 -5.83 17.84
C LEU A 153 4.66 -6.88 17.31
N GLU A 154 4.61 -8.10 17.84
CA GLU A 154 5.44 -9.24 17.39
C GLU A 154 5.28 -9.59 15.90
N ASN A 155 4.13 -9.29 15.29
CA ASN A 155 3.90 -9.51 13.88
C ASN A 155 4.59 -8.47 12.98
N ILE A 156 4.99 -7.32 13.54
CA ILE A 156 5.77 -6.30 12.80
C ILE A 156 7.15 -6.84 12.45
N SER A 157 7.85 -7.43 13.41
CA SER A 157 9.15 -8.06 13.19
C SER A 157 9.07 -9.16 12.13
N TYR A 158 8.02 -9.98 12.19
CA TYR A 158 7.76 -11.01 11.18
C TYR A 158 7.51 -10.38 9.79
N ALA A 159 6.69 -9.34 9.70
CA ALA A 159 6.43 -8.64 8.44
C ALA A 159 7.70 -8.05 7.83
N LEU A 160 8.53 -7.37 8.64
CA LEU A 160 9.82 -6.83 8.22
C LEU A 160 10.76 -7.95 7.71
N GLN A 161 10.83 -9.09 8.42
CA GLN A 161 11.62 -10.24 7.97
C GLN A 161 11.15 -10.75 6.60
N ARG A 162 9.83 -10.90 6.40
CA ARG A 162 9.27 -11.35 5.12
C ARG A 162 9.56 -10.39 3.98
N ILE A 163 9.59 -9.09 4.25
CA ILE A 163 9.97 -8.06 3.29
C ILE A 163 11.47 -8.16 2.95
N CYS A 164 12.34 -8.27 3.95
CA CYS A 164 13.78 -8.48 3.74
C CYS A 164 14.07 -9.74 2.91
N MET A 165 13.38 -10.85 3.18
CA MET A 165 13.54 -12.11 2.44
C MET A 165 13.23 -11.98 0.95
N ARG A 166 12.30 -11.10 0.56
CA ARG A 166 12.00 -10.84 -0.85
C ARG A 166 13.12 -10.08 -1.57
N LEU A 167 13.97 -9.37 -0.83
CA LEU A 167 15.13 -8.64 -1.35
C LEU A 167 16.40 -9.49 -1.35
N TRP A 168 16.48 -10.50 -0.48
CA TRP A 168 17.59 -11.46 -0.45
C TRP A 168 17.58 -12.48 -1.58
N ALA A 169 16.52 -12.56 -2.38
CA ALA A 169 16.44 -13.47 -3.51
C ALA A 169 17.31 -12.98 -4.69
N HIS A 170 18.63 -13.10 -4.52
CA HIS A 170 19.67 -13.06 -5.55
C HIS A 170 20.78 -14.05 -5.18
#